data_AF-A0A3G5T8E4-F1
#
_entry.id   AF-A0A3G5T8E4-F1
#
_cell.length_a   1.000
_cell.length_b   1.000
_cell.length_c   1.000
_cell.angle_alpha   90.00
_cell.angle_beta   90.00
_cell.angle_gamma   90.00
#
_symmetry.space_group_name_H-M   'P 1'
#
loop_
_entity.id
_entity.type
_entity.pdbx_description
1 polymer ?
#
loop_
_entity_poly.entity_id
_entity_poly.type
_entity_poly.pdbx_seq_one_letter_code
_entity_poly.pdbx_strand_id
1 'polypeptide(L)'
;MVPERRGLTPSQTVGPFLHVGLPWPDGPHVVPEGTPGAVWITGTVYDGDGVPIPDAVVETWQADPEGRFDHPDDPRGSARSQVEGFRGFGRCPTDEDGRYAVHTVRPGSLPCPDGSTEAPHVNVSVLGRGLLDRVVTRIYFPGDDANHTDPVLCAVPEERRHTLIAAPDGDGFRFDIWLQGDRETVFFAL
;
A
#
# COMPACT_ATOMS: atom_id res chain seq x y z
N MET A 1 28.67 -24.28 -17.36
CA MET A 1 27.30 -24.22 -17.91
C MET A 1 26.64 -23.00 -17.30
N VAL A 2 26.42 -21.95 -18.08
CA VAL A 2 25.75 -20.74 -17.57
C VAL A 2 24.25 -21.05 -17.49
N PRO A 3 23.55 -20.76 -16.38
CA PRO A 3 22.11 -21.00 -16.30
C PRO A 3 21.41 -20.20 -17.40
N GLU A 4 20.47 -20.83 -18.11
CA GLU A 4 19.59 -20.10 -19.03
C GLU A 4 18.82 -19.06 -18.23
N ARG A 5 19.04 -17.78 -18.57
CA ARG A 5 18.32 -16.67 -17.95
C ARG A 5 16.91 -16.65 -18.53
N ARG A 6 15.99 -17.35 -17.88
CA ARG A 6 14.56 -17.31 -18.23
C ARG A 6 14.02 -15.90 -17.99
N GLY A 7 13.17 -15.41 -18.89
CA GLY A 7 12.43 -14.17 -18.68
C GLY A 7 11.43 -14.30 -17.53
N LEU A 8 10.95 -13.17 -17.02
CA LEU A 8 9.83 -13.15 -16.09
C LEU A 8 8.58 -13.71 -16.80
N THR A 9 7.77 -14.47 -16.06
CA THR A 9 6.45 -14.90 -16.57
C THR A 9 5.62 -13.66 -16.88
N PRO A 10 5.01 -13.55 -18.08
CA PRO A 10 4.21 -12.40 -18.42
C PRO A 10 2.98 -12.29 -17.48
N SER A 11 2.72 -11.08 -16.98
CA SER A 11 1.53 -10.79 -16.18
C SER A 11 0.27 -10.98 -17.01
N GLN A 12 -0.84 -11.28 -16.34
CA GLN A 12 -2.18 -11.35 -16.92
C GLN A 12 -3.16 -10.73 -15.92
N THR A 13 -4.28 -10.20 -16.44
CA THR A 13 -5.33 -9.71 -15.56
C THR A 13 -5.84 -10.83 -14.65
N VAL A 14 -6.11 -10.47 -13.40
CA VAL A 14 -6.74 -11.36 -12.40
C VAL A 14 -8.17 -11.73 -12.77
N GLY A 15 -8.80 -10.99 -13.68
CA GLY A 15 -10.19 -11.17 -14.08
C GLY A 15 -11.19 -10.79 -12.96
N PRO A 16 -12.49 -10.95 -13.20
CA PRO A 16 -13.53 -10.42 -12.31
C PRO A 16 -13.82 -11.26 -11.06
N PHE A 17 -13.30 -12.49 -11.01
CA PHE A 17 -13.64 -13.47 -9.96
C PHE A 17 -12.52 -13.66 -8.93
N LEU A 18 -11.58 -12.71 -8.82
CA LEU A 18 -10.49 -12.79 -7.84
C LEU A 18 -10.99 -12.87 -6.39
N HIS A 19 -12.17 -12.32 -6.11
CA HIS A 19 -12.85 -12.39 -4.81
C HIS A 19 -13.21 -13.83 -4.39
N VAL A 20 -13.20 -14.81 -5.31
CA VAL A 20 -13.50 -16.22 -5.00
C VAL A 20 -12.32 -16.91 -4.31
N GLY A 21 -11.09 -16.51 -4.59
CA GLY A 21 -9.89 -17.27 -4.18
C GLY A 21 -8.82 -16.47 -3.44
N LEU A 22 -8.84 -15.14 -3.50
CA LEU A 22 -7.82 -14.30 -2.87
C LEU A 22 -8.18 -13.78 -1.47
N PRO A 23 -9.41 -13.34 -1.17
CA PRO A 23 -9.76 -12.84 0.15
C PRO A 23 -9.81 -13.94 1.21
N TRP A 24 -9.56 -13.56 2.46
CA TRP A 24 -9.79 -14.38 3.64
C TRP A 24 -10.36 -13.50 4.78
N PRO A 25 -11.02 -14.08 5.79
CA PRO A 25 -11.89 -13.31 6.70
C PRO A 25 -11.24 -12.14 7.43
N ASP A 26 -9.97 -12.28 7.85
CA ASP A 26 -9.22 -11.23 8.55
C ASP A 26 -8.13 -10.58 7.67
N GLY A 27 -8.29 -10.68 6.34
CA GLY A 27 -7.37 -10.09 5.36
C GLY A 27 -7.16 -8.58 5.53
N PRO A 28 -8.20 -7.79 5.81
CA PRO A 28 -8.06 -6.37 6.12
C PRO A 28 -7.26 -6.03 7.39
N HIS A 29 -7.05 -6.99 8.30
CA HIS A 29 -6.43 -6.76 9.60
C HIS A 29 -4.93 -7.09 9.56
N VAL A 30 -4.11 -6.06 9.37
CA VAL A 30 -2.63 -6.14 9.49
C VAL A 30 -2.22 -6.40 10.93
N VAL A 31 -3.00 -5.86 11.87
CA VAL A 31 -2.92 -6.11 13.31
C VAL A 31 -4.31 -6.50 13.86
N PRO A 32 -4.38 -7.30 14.95
CA PRO A 32 -5.64 -7.61 15.61
C PRO A 32 -6.42 -6.36 16.03
N GLU A 33 -7.74 -6.50 16.16
CA GLU A 33 -8.55 -5.44 16.77
C GLU A 33 -8.15 -5.20 18.23
N GLY A 34 -8.20 -3.94 18.65
CA GLY A 34 -7.80 -3.54 20.00
C GLY A 34 -6.29 -3.34 20.19
N THR A 35 -5.46 -3.57 19.17
CA THR A 35 -4.04 -3.20 19.20
C THR A 35 -3.90 -1.69 19.49
N PRO A 36 -3.14 -1.30 20.54
CA PRO A 36 -2.96 0.12 20.86
C PRO A 36 -2.32 0.91 19.71
N GLY A 37 -2.87 2.08 19.40
CA GLY A 37 -2.40 2.93 18.31
C GLY A 37 -2.72 2.41 16.91
N ALA A 38 -3.55 1.38 16.79
CA ALA A 38 -4.09 0.96 15.50
C ALA A 38 -5.09 1.97 14.95
N VAL A 39 -5.10 2.09 13.63
CA VAL A 39 -5.89 3.02 12.84
C VAL A 39 -6.51 2.29 11.65
N TRP A 40 -7.62 2.81 11.16
CA TRP A 40 -8.16 2.42 9.86
C TRP A 40 -7.61 3.33 8.77
N ILE A 41 -7.15 2.71 7.68
CA ILE A 41 -6.94 3.39 6.40
C ILE A 41 -8.08 2.98 5.48
N THR A 42 -8.94 3.93 5.13
CA THR A 42 -10.12 3.72 4.30
C THR A 42 -9.99 4.45 2.98
N GLY A 43 -10.76 4.04 1.97
CA GLY A 43 -10.74 4.72 0.69
C GLY A 43 -11.73 4.12 -0.30
N THR A 44 -11.81 4.73 -1.47
CA THR A 44 -12.55 4.22 -2.63
C THR A 44 -11.63 4.16 -3.83
N VAL A 45 -11.74 3.08 -4.62
CA VAL A 45 -11.01 2.93 -5.88
C VAL A 45 -11.90 3.40 -7.03
N TYR A 46 -11.40 4.31 -7.88
CA TYR A 46 -12.13 4.91 -8.98
C TYR A 46 -11.46 4.63 -10.33
N ASP A 47 -12.29 4.45 -11.37
CA ASP A 47 -11.83 4.41 -12.77
C ASP A 47 -11.60 5.81 -13.37
N GLY A 48 -11.31 5.87 -14.68
CA GLY A 48 -11.05 7.11 -15.41
C GLY A 48 -12.27 8.01 -15.63
N ASP A 49 -13.48 7.46 -15.50
CA ASP A 49 -14.74 8.23 -15.55
C ASP A 49 -15.18 8.67 -14.14
N GLY A 50 -14.40 8.33 -13.12
CA GLY A 50 -14.68 8.63 -11.72
C GLY A 50 -15.76 7.74 -11.12
N VAL A 51 -16.00 6.56 -11.70
CA VAL A 51 -16.93 5.56 -11.18
C VAL A 51 -16.19 4.66 -10.18
N PRO A 52 -16.76 4.39 -8.99
CA PRO A 52 -16.18 3.42 -8.06
C PRO A 52 -16.08 2.02 -8.65
N ILE A 53 -14.98 1.33 -8.38
CA ILE A 53 -14.69 -0.02 -8.88
C ILE A 53 -15.00 -1.05 -7.78
N PRO A 54 -16.09 -1.84 -7.90
CA PRO A 54 -16.49 -2.79 -6.87
C PRO A 54 -15.76 -4.14 -6.95
N ASP A 55 -14.96 -4.38 -7.98
CA ASP A 55 -14.24 -5.64 -8.21
C ASP A 55 -12.71 -5.49 -8.23
N ALA A 56 -12.20 -4.59 -7.38
CA ALA A 56 -10.77 -4.47 -7.10
C ALA A 56 -10.37 -5.22 -5.82
N VAL A 57 -9.07 -5.49 -5.68
CA VAL A 57 -8.44 -5.91 -4.44
C VAL A 57 -7.27 -4.98 -4.16
N VAL A 58 -7.28 -4.42 -2.95
CA VAL A 58 -6.21 -3.57 -2.42
C VAL A 58 -5.37 -4.40 -1.47
N GLU A 59 -4.10 -4.56 -1.79
CA GLU A 59 -3.10 -5.19 -0.93
C GLU A 59 -2.17 -4.14 -0.35
N THR A 60 -1.86 -4.25 0.93
CA THR A 60 -0.90 -3.37 1.61
C THR A 60 0.28 -4.17 2.12
N TRP A 61 1.46 -3.56 2.10
CA TRP A 61 2.61 -4.04 2.86
C TRP A 61 3.39 -2.88 3.45
N GLN A 62 3.88 -3.07 4.67
CA GLN A 62 4.54 -2.02 5.43
C GLN A 62 5.51 -2.58 6.45
N ALA A 63 6.42 -1.71 6.89
CA ALA A 63 7.23 -1.94 8.08
C ALA A 63 6.40 -1.84 9.36
N ASP A 64 6.94 -2.33 10.46
CA ASP A 64 6.40 -2.12 11.80
C ASP A 64 6.61 -0.67 12.29
N PRO A 65 6.10 -0.28 13.48
CA PRO A 65 6.29 1.07 14.03
C PRO A 65 7.75 1.46 14.28
N GLU A 66 8.67 0.50 14.42
CA GLU A 66 10.11 0.72 14.50
C GLU A 66 10.78 0.81 13.12
N GLY A 67 9.96 0.77 12.05
CA GLY A 67 10.39 0.85 10.67
C GLY A 67 11.13 -0.39 10.20
N ARG A 68 10.84 -1.58 10.76
CA ARG A 68 11.47 -2.86 10.40
C ARG A 68 10.55 -3.78 9.61
N PHE A 69 11.15 -4.57 8.73
CA PHE A 69 10.51 -5.74 8.14
C PHE A 69 11.04 -7.01 8.80
N ASP A 70 10.16 -7.98 9.10
CA ASP A 70 10.59 -9.34 9.44
C ASP A 70 10.99 -10.09 8.16
N HIS A 71 12.03 -9.58 7.51
CA HIS A 71 12.53 -10.06 6.23
C HIS A 71 14.07 -10.06 6.24
N PRO A 72 14.73 -11.08 5.65
CA PRO A 72 16.19 -11.15 5.57
C PRO A 72 16.82 -9.99 4.81
N ASP A 73 16.08 -9.35 3.90
CA ASP A 73 16.57 -8.21 3.12
C ASP A 73 16.48 -6.86 3.87
N ASP A 74 15.91 -6.82 5.09
CA ASP A 74 16.06 -5.64 5.94
C ASP A 74 17.56 -5.45 6.24
N PRO A 75 18.16 -4.28 5.99
CA PRO A 75 19.61 -4.08 6.17
C PRO A 75 20.06 -4.24 7.63
N ARG A 76 19.13 -4.22 8.59
CA ARG A 76 19.36 -4.46 10.03
C ARG A 76 19.11 -5.91 10.43
N GLY A 77 18.78 -6.78 9.47
CA GLY A 77 18.41 -8.18 9.64
C GLY A 77 16.95 -8.39 10.06
N SER A 78 16.45 -9.60 9.81
CA SER A 78 15.10 -10.04 10.17
C SER A 78 14.87 -9.94 11.67
N ALA A 79 13.78 -9.29 12.07
CA ALA A 79 13.28 -9.37 13.42
C ALA A 79 11.77 -9.26 13.43
N ARG A 80 11.15 -10.01 14.33
CA ARG A 80 9.73 -9.88 14.62
C ARG A 80 9.43 -8.51 15.23
N SER A 81 8.30 -7.95 14.82
CA SER A 81 7.77 -6.73 15.42
C SER A 81 7.48 -6.93 16.91
N GLN A 82 7.57 -5.85 17.67
CA GLN A 82 7.12 -5.79 19.06
C GLN A 82 5.59 -5.66 19.17
N VAL A 83 4.91 -5.29 18.09
CA VAL A 83 3.45 -5.25 18.02
C VAL A 83 2.92 -6.67 17.89
N GLU A 84 2.21 -7.14 18.91
CA GLU A 84 1.64 -8.49 18.94
C GLU A 84 0.66 -8.70 17.76
N GLY A 85 0.85 -9.81 17.04
CA GLY A 85 0.01 -10.17 15.90
C GLY A 85 0.22 -9.35 14.63
N PHE A 86 1.24 -8.47 14.58
CA PHE A 86 1.58 -7.70 13.39
C PHE A 86 2.03 -8.60 12.22
N ARG A 87 1.33 -8.48 11.09
CA ARG A 87 1.58 -9.27 9.87
C ARG A 87 2.39 -8.50 8.83
N GLY A 88 2.38 -7.18 8.91
CA GLY A 88 2.97 -6.29 7.91
C GLY A 88 2.30 -6.36 6.53
N PHE A 89 1.23 -7.14 6.36
CA PHE A 89 0.49 -7.33 5.11
C PHE A 89 -1.02 -7.32 5.36
N GLY A 90 -1.75 -6.67 4.47
CA GLY A 90 -3.22 -6.67 4.45
C GLY A 90 -3.76 -6.88 3.03
N ARG A 91 -4.95 -7.45 2.91
CA ARG A 91 -5.67 -7.64 1.65
C ARG A 91 -7.15 -7.38 1.85
N CYS A 92 -7.68 -6.38 1.15
CA CYS A 92 -9.07 -5.98 1.23
C CYS A 92 -9.69 -5.96 -0.19
N PRO A 93 -10.67 -6.82 -0.49
CA PRO A 93 -11.51 -6.61 -1.68
C PRO A 93 -12.37 -5.35 -1.49
N THR A 94 -12.62 -4.64 -2.57
CA THR A 94 -13.59 -3.54 -2.54
C THR A 94 -15.01 -4.05 -2.34
N ASP A 95 -15.85 -3.26 -1.68
CA ASP A 95 -17.30 -3.50 -1.58
C ASP A 95 -18.07 -3.03 -2.83
N GLU A 96 -19.39 -3.13 -2.80
CA GLU A 96 -20.27 -2.71 -3.91
C GLU A 96 -20.18 -1.21 -4.25
N ASP A 97 -19.74 -0.39 -3.29
CA ASP A 97 -19.50 1.05 -3.45
C ASP A 97 -18.03 1.35 -3.82
N GLY A 98 -17.22 0.33 -4.11
CA GLY A 98 -15.79 0.44 -4.43
C GLY A 98 -14.90 0.78 -3.24
N ARG A 99 -15.42 0.66 -2.00
CA ARG A 99 -14.69 1.02 -0.79
C ARG A 99 -13.80 -0.11 -0.30
N TYR A 100 -12.66 0.26 0.27
CA TYR A 100 -11.78 -0.65 0.99
C TYR A 100 -11.44 -0.06 2.37
N ALA A 101 -11.04 -0.94 3.29
CA ALA A 101 -10.58 -0.55 4.62
C ALA A 101 -9.50 -1.51 5.09
N VAL A 102 -8.41 -0.99 5.65
CA VAL A 102 -7.30 -1.79 6.22
C VAL A 102 -7.04 -1.33 7.65
N HIS A 103 -7.04 -2.26 8.60
CA HIS A 103 -6.76 -2.00 10.01
C HIS A 103 -5.28 -2.28 10.29
N THR A 104 -4.54 -1.25 10.67
CA THR A 104 -3.07 -1.34 10.80
C THR A 104 -2.54 -0.38 11.87
N VAL A 105 -1.23 -0.40 12.12
CA VAL A 105 -0.51 0.60 12.90
C VAL A 105 0.30 1.48 11.96
N ARG A 106 0.57 2.73 12.36
CA ARG A 106 1.45 3.61 11.59
C ARG A 106 2.88 3.01 11.57
N PRO A 107 3.49 2.83 10.39
CA PRO A 107 4.87 2.36 10.29
C PRO A 107 5.87 3.41 10.76
N GLY A 108 7.07 2.98 11.14
CA GLY A 108 8.20 3.86 11.34
C GLY A 108 8.87 4.27 10.03
N SER A 109 9.80 5.23 10.11
CA SER A 109 10.68 5.58 9.00
C SER A 109 11.61 4.42 8.62
N LEU A 110 11.91 4.29 7.32
CA LEU A 110 12.74 3.19 6.80
C LEU A 110 14.12 3.73 6.39
N PRO A 111 15.23 3.21 6.96
CA PRO A 111 16.56 3.63 6.54
C PRO A 111 16.91 3.05 5.16
N CYS A 112 17.49 3.88 4.30
CA CYS A 112 17.93 3.49 2.97
C CYS A 112 19.43 3.14 2.98
N PRO A 113 19.90 2.25 2.08
CA PRO A 113 21.32 1.88 2.00
C PRO A 113 22.28 3.05 1.71
N ASP A 114 21.80 4.12 1.08
CA ASP A 114 22.57 5.32 0.76
C ASP A 114 22.69 6.32 1.94
N GLY A 115 22.11 5.97 3.09
CA GLY A 115 22.09 6.81 4.30
C GLY A 115 20.95 7.82 4.33
N SER A 116 20.10 7.87 3.31
CA SER A 116 18.82 8.59 3.38
C SER A 116 17.80 7.80 4.20
N THR A 117 16.65 8.44 4.47
CA THR A 117 15.56 7.85 5.24
C THR A 117 14.26 8.10 4.50
N GLU A 118 13.52 7.02 4.23
CA GLU A 118 12.14 7.10 3.75
C GLU A 118 11.20 7.47 4.90
N ALA A 119 10.26 8.38 4.64
CA ALA A 119 9.21 8.75 5.56
C ALA A 119 8.31 7.54 5.85
N PRO A 120 7.59 7.54 7.00
CA PRO A 120 6.55 6.56 7.28
C PRO A 120 5.58 6.42 6.10
N HIS A 121 5.51 5.23 5.51
CA HIS A 121 4.63 4.97 4.39
C HIS A 121 4.10 3.53 4.39
N VAL A 122 2.93 3.35 3.76
CA VAL A 122 2.36 2.04 3.46
C VAL A 122 2.43 1.84 1.96
N ASN A 123 3.01 0.73 1.50
CA ASN A 123 2.98 0.40 0.09
C ASN A 123 1.66 -0.28 -0.25
N VAL A 124 1.15 -0.01 -1.46
CA VAL A 124 -0.17 -0.47 -1.89
C VAL A 124 -0.08 -1.07 -3.28
N SER A 125 -0.76 -2.18 -3.50
CA SER A 125 -0.96 -2.81 -4.81
C SER A 125 -2.44 -2.93 -5.09
N VAL A 126 -2.87 -2.50 -6.27
CA VAL A 126 -4.25 -2.63 -6.72
C VAL A 126 -4.33 -3.62 -7.87
N LEU A 127 -5.19 -4.62 -7.69
CA LEU A 127 -5.56 -5.58 -8.70
C LEU A 127 -7.04 -5.38 -9.04
N GLY A 128 -7.44 -5.60 -10.28
CA GLY A 128 -8.84 -5.45 -10.68
C GLY A 128 -9.07 -5.86 -12.12
N ARG A 129 -10.34 -5.95 -12.51
CA ARG A 129 -10.71 -6.21 -13.90
C ARG A 129 -10.17 -5.11 -14.81
N GLY A 130 -9.57 -5.50 -15.93
CA GLY A 130 -9.05 -4.54 -16.93
C GLY A 130 -7.63 -4.05 -16.65
N LEU A 131 -7.11 -4.25 -15.44
CA LEU A 131 -5.69 -4.10 -15.15
C LEU A 131 -4.93 -5.34 -15.66
N LEU A 132 -4.09 -5.15 -16.68
CA LEU A 132 -3.23 -6.20 -17.24
C LEU A 132 -2.04 -6.53 -16.34
N ASP A 133 -1.60 -5.54 -15.57
CA ASP A 133 -0.64 -5.69 -14.49
C ASP A 133 -1.14 -4.94 -13.27
N ARG A 134 -0.74 -5.37 -12.08
CA ARG A 134 -1.06 -4.66 -10.84
C ARG A 134 -0.41 -3.28 -10.88
N VAL A 135 -1.10 -2.28 -10.35
CA VAL A 135 -0.50 -0.95 -10.15
C VAL A 135 -0.03 -0.82 -8.72
N VAL A 136 1.14 -0.20 -8.52
CA VAL A 136 1.75 -0.06 -7.19
C VAL A 136 1.87 1.42 -6.83
N THR A 137 1.48 1.79 -5.62
CA THR A 137 1.58 3.16 -5.09
C THR A 137 2.01 3.14 -3.62
N ARG A 138 2.08 4.31 -2.98
CA ARG A 138 2.41 4.51 -1.57
C ARG A 138 1.42 5.46 -0.92
N ILE A 139 1.14 5.21 0.35
CA ILE A 139 0.38 6.11 1.23
C ILE A 139 1.36 6.73 2.23
N TYR A 140 1.49 8.04 2.18
CA TYR A 140 2.17 8.87 3.18
C TYR A 140 1.16 9.50 4.14
N PHE A 141 1.61 9.85 5.34
CA PHE A 141 0.75 10.41 6.37
C PHE A 141 0.81 11.95 6.37
N PRO A 142 -0.32 12.64 6.59
CA PRO A 142 -0.39 14.09 6.53
C PRO A 142 0.40 14.73 7.69
N GLY A 143 1.08 15.84 7.41
CA GLY A 143 1.78 16.64 8.42
C GLY A 143 3.09 16.04 8.95
N ASP A 144 3.62 14.99 8.31
CA ASP A 144 4.94 14.44 8.65
C ASP A 144 6.06 15.23 7.97
N ASP A 145 6.93 15.88 8.76
CA ASP A 145 8.08 16.63 8.24
C ASP A 145 9.02 15.75 7.41
N ALA A 146 9.07 14.44 7.68
CA ALA A 146 9.89 13.49 6.92
C ALA A 146 9.48 13.42 5.44
N ASN A 147 8.23 13.74 5.11
CA ASN A 147 7.73 13.79 3.72
C ASN A 147 8.54 14.77 2.87
N HIS A 148 9.09 15.85 3.45
CA HIS A 148 9.87 16.85 2.72
C HIS A 148 11.25 16.35 2.28
N THR A 149 11.76 15.29 2.90
CA THR A 149 13.09 14.74 2.63
C THR A 149 13.05 13.29 2.13
N ASP A 150 11.86 12.68 2.03
CA ASP A 150 11.69 11.32 1.52
C ASP A 150 12.19 11.22 0.07
N PRO A 151 13.12 10.30 -0.24
CA PRO A 151 13.74 10.25 -1.56
C PRO A 151 12.75 9.88 -2.68
N VAL A 152 11.75 9.04 -2.39
CA VAL A 152 10.76 8.61 -3.39
C VAL A 152 9.72 9.69 -3.65
N LEU A 153 9.19 10.31 -2.60
CA LEU A 153 8.23 11.40 -2.72
C LEU A 153 8.87 12.64 -3.35
N CYS A 154 10.15 12.93 -3.06
CA CYS A 154 10.90 13.99 -3.71
C CYS A 154 11.09 13.76 -5.22
N ALA A 155 11.17 12.50 -5.67
CA ALA A 155 11.27 12.15 -7.09
C ALA A 155 9.94 12.33 -7.87
N VAL A 156 8.82 12.42 -7.16
CA VAL A 156 7.50 12.73 -7.76
C VAL A 156 7.42 14.24 -8.03
N PRO A 157 6.90 14.67 -9.21
CA PRO A 157 6.61 16.08 -9.48
C PRO A 157 5.80 16.72 -8.35
N GLU A 158 6.20 17.91 -7.92
CA GLU A 158 5.67 18.57 -6.72
C GLU A 158 4.14 18.68 -6.74
N GLU A 159 3.60 19.04 -7.90
CA GLU A 159 2.17 19.18 -8.13
C GLU A 159 1.38 17.87 -7.98
N ARG A 160 2.04 16.70 -8.05
CA ARG A 160 1.39 15.38 -7.91
C ARG A 160 1.61 14.72 -6.56
N ARG A 161 2.55 15.20 -5.73
CA ARG A 161 2.88 14.57 -4.42
C ARG A 161 1.67 14.43 -3.50
N HIS A 162 0.73 15.38 -3.58
CA HIS A 162 -0.50 15.35 -2.80
C HIS A 162 -1.37 14.10 -3.06
N THR A 163 -1.25 13.48 -4.24
CA THR A 163 -1.98 12.25 -4.58
C THR A 163 -1.50 11.01 -3.81
N LEU A 164 -0.36 11.12 -3.11
CA LEU A 164 0.23 10.06 -2.29
C LEU A 164 0.05 10.30 -0.79
N ILE A 165 -0.54 11.44 -0.38
CA ILE A 165 -0.69 11.82 1.03
C ILE A 165 -2.14 11.55 1.44
N ALA A 166 -2.35 10.71 2.44
CA ALA A 166 -3.68 10.46 2.99
C ALA A 166 -4.24 11.71 3.70
N ALA A 167 -5.57 11.82 3.74
CA ALA A 167 -6.27 12.83 4.53
C ALA A 167 -6.61 12.28 5.93
N PRO A 168 -6.61 13.10 7.00
CA PRO A 168 -7.18 12.69 8.28
C PRO A 168 -8.67 12.37 8.15
N ASP A 169 -9.12 11.28 8.78
CA ASP A 169 -10.54 10.89 8.79
C ASP A 169 -10.90 10.26 10.15
N GLY A 170 -11.52 11.06 11.03
CA GLY A 170 -11.77 10.67 12.42
C GLY A 170 -10.45 10.33 13.14
N ASP A 171 -10.39 9.13 13.71
CA ASP A 171 -9.20 8.57 14.37
C ASP A 171 -8.28 7.81 13.37
N GLY A 172 -8.58 7.86 12.08
CA GLY A 172 -7.85 7.15 11.02
C GLY A 172 -7.48 8.05 9.84
N PHE A 173 -7.34 7.43 8.68
CA PHE A 173 -6.90 8.08 7.45
C PHE A 173 -7.75 7.66 6.25
N ARG A 174 -7.98 8.61 5.35
CA ARG A 174 -8.63 8.38 4.06
C ARG A 174 -7.64 8.50 2.91
N PHE A 175 -7.64 7.54 2.01
CA PHE A 175 -6.83 7.52 0.80
C PHE A 175 -7.66 7.00 -0.37
N ASP A 176 -8.16 7.90 -1.21
CA ASP A 176 -8.89 7.51 -2.42
C ASP A 176 -7.89 7.22 -3.57
N ILE A 177 -8.11 6.12 -4.30
CA ILE A 177 -7.23 5.68 -5.38
C ILE A 177 -7.90 5.96 -6.72
N TRP A 178 -7.30 6.81 -7.55
CA TRP A 178 -7.79 7.15 -8.88
C TRP A 178 -6.90 6.48 -9.92
N LEU A 179 -7.43 5.50 -10.65
CA LEU A 179 -6.64 4.73 -11.61
C LEU A 179 -6.27 5.53 -12.88
N GLN A 180 -7.05 6.56 -13.21
CA GLN A 180 -6.85 7.41 -14.39
C GLN A 180 -7.57 8.76 -14.22
N GLY A 181 -7.14 9.78 -14.98
CA GLY A 181 -7.83 11.07 -15.10
C GLY A 181 -7.09 12.22 -14.39
N ASP A 182 -7.76 13.36 -14.24
CA ASP A 182 -7.14 14.58 -13.69
C ASP A 182 -6.67 14.43 -12.22
N ARG A 183 -7.23 13.45 -11.51
CA ARG A 183 -6.91 13.13 -10.11
C ARG A 183 -6.06 11.87 -9.97
N GLU A 184 -5.53 11.33 -11.08
CA GLU A 184 -4.80 10.07 -11.11
C GLU A 184 -3.76 9.99 -9.98
N THR A 185 -3.84 8.91 -9.20
CA THR A 185 -2.86 8.57 -8.18
C THR A 185 -1.52 8.26 -8.84
N VAL A 186 -0.42 8.73 -8.26
CA VAL A 186 0.91 8.34 -8.78
C VAL A 186 1.14 6.84 -8.57
N PHE A 187 1.52 6.14 -9.64
CA PHE A 187 1.90 4.73 -9.61
C PHE A 187 3.38 4.55 -9.99
N PHE A 188 4.03 3.56 -9.40
CA PHE A 188 5.44 3.24 -9.58
C PHE A 188 5.63 1.96 -10.39
N ALA A 189 6.64 1.95 -11.25
CA ALA A 189 7.16 0.73 -11.84
C ALA A 189 8.24 0.18 -10.88
N LEU A 190 7.94 -0.94 -10.23
CA LEU A 190 8.86 -1.68 -9.33
C LEU A 190 9.29 -2.99 -9.95
#